data_AF-A0A1U7J363-F1
#
_entry.id   AF-A0A1U7J363-F1
#
_cell.length_a   1.000
_cell.length_b   1.000
_cell.length_c   1.000
_cell.angle_alpha   90.00
_cell.angle_beta   90.00
_cell.angle_gamma   90.00
#
_symmetry.space_group_name_H-M   'P 1'
#
loop_
_entity.id
_entity.type
_entity.pdbx_description
1 polymer ?
#
loop_
_entity_poly.entity_id
_entity_poly.type
_entity_poly.pdbx_seq_one_letter_code
_entity_poly.pdbx_strand_id
1 'polypeptide(L)' 'MSGQSQQVTLMDLRTRVGLTRREVANTLGITEKTVYVWETSDNPPKMTVSQVQKLLEILNCTLDELAIATRK' A
#
# COMPACT_ATOMS: atom_id res chain seq x y z
N MET A 1 1.38 -2.11 -30.34
CA MET A 1 1.71 -1.11 -29.30
C MET A 1 1.48 -1.76 -27.95
N SER A 2 2.47 -2.51 -27.47
CA SER A 2 2.43 -3.25 -26.21
C SER A 2 2.53 -2.22 -25.07
N GLY A 3 1.38 -1.75 -24.60
CA GLY A 3 1.31 -0.89 -23.42
C GLY A 3 1.83 -1.68 -22.23
N GLN A 4 3.06 -1.38 -21.83
CA GLN A 4 3.65 -1.88 -20.60
C GLN A 4 2.71 -1.50 -19.45
N SER A 5 2.03 -2.47 -18.87
CA SER A 5 1.24 -2.28 -17.65
C SER A 5 2.22 -1.91 -16.55
N GLN A 6 2.40 -0.61 -16.29
CA GLN A 6 3.19 -0.14 -15.16
C GLN A 6 2.55 -0.75 -13.90
N GLN A 7 3.21 -1.74 -13.30
CA GLN A 7 2.73 -2.39 -12.10
C GLN A 7 2.73 -1.36 -10.97
N VAL A 8 1.54 -0.92 -10.54
CA VAL A 8 1.39 0.00 -9.42
C VAL A 8 1.81 -0.74 -8.15
N THR A 9 2.71 -0.16 -7.36
CA THR A 9 3.14 -0.71 -6.07
C THR A 9 2.47 0.00 -4.89
N LEU A 10 2.52 -0.60 -3.70
CA LEU A 10 2.03 0.07 -2.50
C LEU A 10 2.79 1.38 -2.20
N MET A 11 4.09 1.42 -2.54
CA MET A 11 4.90 2.63 -2.43
C MET A 11 4.39 3.73 -3.37
N ASP A 12 4.05 3.38 -4.61
CA ASP A 12 3.52 4.35 -5.58
C ASP A 12 2.21 4.97 -5.09
N LEU A 13 1.28 4.14 -4.59
CA LEU A 13 0.01 4.60 -4.01
C LEU A 13 0.25 5.56 -2.85
N ARG A 14 1.20 5.25 -1.96
CA ARG A 14 1.56 6.12 -0.84
C ARG A 14 2.17 7.45 -1.29
N THR A 15 3.13 7.40 -2.21
CA THR A 15 3.80 8.63 -2.68
C THR A 15 2.89 9.51 -3.51
N ARG A 16 1.90 8.94 -4.22
CA ARG A 16 0.87 9.66 -4.97
C ARG A 16 0.07 10.63 -4.10
N VAL A 17 -0.18 10.27 -2.85
CA VAL A 17 -0.90 11.11 -1.87
C VAL A 17 0.04 11.87 -0.92
N GLY A 18 1.36 11.82 -1.15
CA GLY A 18 2.35 12.57 -0.37
C GLY A 18 2.60 12.03 1.05
N LEU A 19 2.15 10.83 1.38
CA LEU A 19 2.31 10.25 2.71
C LEU A 19 3.70 9.61 2.90
N THR A 20 4.21 9.70 4.12
CA THR A 20 5.38 8.95 4.59
C THR A 20 4.97 7.57 5.11
N ARG A 21 5.93 6.64 5.18
CA ARG A 21 5.68 5.31 5.79
C ARG A 21 5.24 5.43 7.25
N ARG A 22 5.79 6.41 7.97
CA ARG A 22 5.46 6.70 9.37
C ARG A 22 4.01 7.13 9.53
N GLU A 23 3.50 8.00 8.65
CA GLU A 23 2.09 8.44 8.70
C GLU A 23 1.13 7.27 8.43
N VAL A 24 1.43 6.44 7.42
CA VAL A 24 0.65 5.22 7.15
C VAL A 24 0.67 4.30 8.37
N ALA A 25 1.83 4.07 8.97
CA ALA A 25 1.98 3.21 10.14
C ALA A 25 1.18 3.73 11.35
N ASN A 26 1.23 5.04 11.61
CA ASN A 26 0.50 5.68 12.69
C ASN A 26 -1.02 5.50 12.52
N THR A 27 -1.55 5.69 11.31
CA THR A 27 -2.99 5.50 11.02
C THR A 27 -3.44 4.05 11.25
N LEU A 28 -2.57 3.10 10.88
CA LEU A 28 -2.85 1.67 10.98
C LEU A 28 -2.56 1.08 12.36
N GLY A 29 -1.91 1.83 13.27
CA GLY A 29 -1.49 1.34 14.58
C GLY A 29 -0.42 0.25 14.50
N ILE A 30 0.46 0.32 13.49
CA ILE A 30 1.55 -0.63 13.27
C ILE A 30 2.90 0.10 13.30
N THR A 31 4.00 -0.66 13.16
CA THR A 31 5.33 -0.05 13.08
C THR A 31 5.65 0.43 11.66
N GLU A 32 6.44 1.49 11.53
CA GLU A 32 6.97 1.93 10.22
C GLU A 32 7.74 0.81 9.51
N LYS A 33 8.45 -0.03 10.26
CA LYS A 33 9.15 -1.21 9.74
C LYS A 33 8.19 -2.18 9.06
N THR A 34 6.97 -2.33 9.56
CA THR A 34 5.93 -3.17 8.94
C THR A 34 5.57 -2.63 7.56
N VAL A 35 5.36 -1.32 7.43
CA VAL A 35 5.07 -0.67 6.13
C VAL A 35 6.26 -0.79 5.19
N TYR A 36 7.48 -0.62 5.67
CA TYR A 36 8.70 -0.86 4.89
C TYR A 36 8.72 -2.28 4.31
N VAL A 37 8.48 -3.30 5.15
CA VAL A 37 8.44 -4.70 4.69
C VAL A 37 7.34 -4.93 3.64
N TRP A 38 6.16 -4.33 3.82
CA TRP A 38 5.09 -4.42 2.83
C TRP A 38 5.49 -3.86 1.46
N GLU A 39 6.23 -2.75 1.44
CA GLU A 39 6.70 -2.13 0.21
C GLU A 39 7.85 -2.91 -0.44
N THR A 40 8.81 -3.39 0.34
CA THR A 40 10.08 -3.91 -0.20
C THR A 40 10.17 -5.42 -0.29
N SER A 41 9.41 -6.19 0.49
CA SER A 41 9.52 -7.65 0.49
C SER A 41 8.65 -8.30 -0.61
N ASP A 42 9.00 -9.52 -1.02
CA ASP A 42 8.22 -10.31 -1.99
C ASP A 42 7.03 -11.03 -1.37
N ASN A 43 6.87 -10.93 -0.04
CA ASN A 43 5.76 -11.56 0.65
C ASN A 43 4.54 -10.63 0.65
N PRO A 44 3.35 -11.14 0.29
CA PRO A 44 2.12 -10.36 0.40
C PRO A 44 1.90 -9.87 1.83
N PRO A 45 1.50 -8.60 2.02
CA PRO A 45 1.26 -8.05 3.34
C PRO A 45 0.07 -8.71 4.03
N LYS A 46 0.23 -9.06 5.29
CA LYS A 46 -0.87 -9.54 6.14
C LYS A 46 -1.56 -8.35 6.79
N MET A 47 -2.83 -8.15 6.47
CA MET A 47 -3.63 -7.04 6.95
C MET A 47 -4.99 -7.54 7.47
N THR A 48 -5.54 -6.83 8.45
CA THR A 48 -6.94 -7.02 8.85
C THR A 48 -7.88 -6.24 7.93
N VAL A 49 -9.17 -6.58 7.91
CA VAL A 49 -10.18 -5.84 7.14
C VAL A 49 -10.22 -4.36 7.53
N SER A 50 -10.05 -4.04 8.81
CA SER A 50 -9.99 -2.65 9.28
C SER A 50 -8.76 -1.90 8.76
N GLN A 51 -7.61 -2.57 8.65
CA GLN A 51 -6.41 -1.95 8.06
C GLN A 51 -6.58 -1.70 6.56
N VAL A 52 -7.22 -2.62 5.85
CA VAL A 52 -7.57 -2.44 4.42
C VAL A 52 -8.46 -1.22 4.25
N GLN A 53 -9.55 -1.09 5.01
CA GLN A 53 -10.46 0.06 4.94
C GLN A 53 -9.73 1.38 5.16
N LYS A 54 -8.91 1.47 6.21
CA LYS A 54 -8.10 2.67 6.49
C LYS A 54 -7.11 2.99 5.36
N LEU A 55 -6.51 1.98 4.74
CA LEU A 55 -5.62 2.18 3.59
C LEU A 55 -6.35 2.75 2.39
N LEU A 56 -7.54 2.25 2.07
CA LEU A 56 -8.35 2.77 0.97
C LEU A 56 -8.65 4.26 1.17
N GLU A 57 -8.99 4.64 2.40
CA GLU A 57 -9.25 6.03 2.78
C GLU A 57 -8.01 6.92 2.65
N ILE A 58 -6.89 6.57 3.29
CA ILE A 58 -5.72 7.46 3.32
C ILE A 58 -4.91 7.47 2.01
N LEU A 59 -4.93 6.38 1.25
CA LEU A 59 -4.26 6.29 -0.04
C LEU A 59 -5.14 6.79 -1.20
N ASN A 60 -6.40 7.13 -0.90
CA ASN A 60 -7.39 7.55 -1.89
C ASN A 60 -7.39 6.63 -3.12
N CYS A 61 -7.59 5.33 -2.88
CA CYS A 61 -7.49 4.28 -3.88
C CYS A 61 -8.64 3.28 -3.77
N THR A 62 -8.87 2.51 -4.84
CA THR A 62 -9.88 1.45 -4.83
C THR A 62 -9.32 0.15 -4.25
N LEU A 63 -10.22 -0.77 -3.87
CA LEU A 63 -9.81 -2.11 -3.42
C LEU A 63 -9.01 -2.85 -4.50
N ASP A 64 -9.38 -2.68 -5.78
CA ASP A 64 -8.69 -3.31 -6.90
C ASP A 64 -7.27 -2.75 -7.07
N GLU A 65 -7.10 -1.42 -6.98
CA GLU A 65 -5.78 -0.79 -7.00
C GLU A 65 -4.90 -1.31 -5.85
N LEU A 66 -5.44 -1.38 -4.63
CA LEU A 66 -4.71 -1.90 -3.47
C LEU A 66 -4.39 -3.40 -3.62
N ALA A 67 -5.30 -4.20 -4.17
CA ALA A 67 -5.09 -5.61 -4.42
C ALA A 67 -4.00 -5.86 -5.47
N ILE A 68 -3.93 -5.05 -6.52
CA ILE A 68 -2.85 -5.09 -7.51
C ILE A 68 -1.53 -4.68 -6.86
N ALA A 69 -1.55 -3.60 -6.06
CA ALA A 69 -0.37 -3.02 -5.43
C ALA A 69 0.28 -3.88 -4.34
N THR A 70 -0.49 -4.82 -3.79
CA THR A 70 -0.06 -5.77 -2.75
C THR A 70 0.17 -7.18 -3.31
N ARG A 71 -0.18 -7.42 -4.58
CA ARG A 71 0.12 -8.66 -5.31
C ARG A 71 1.58 -8.61 -5.78
N LYS A 72 2.43 -9.28 -5.02
CA LYS A 72 3.82 -9.58 -5.36
C LYS A 72 3.86 -10.92 -6.11
#